data_AF-A0A2N1DEH8-F1
#
_entry.id   AF-A0A2N1DEH8-F1
#
_cell.length_a   1.000
_cell.length_b   1.000
_cell.length_c   1.000
_cell.angle_alpha   90.00
_cell.angle_beta   90.00
_cell.angle_gamma   90.00
#
_symmetry.space_group_name_H-M   'P 1'
#
loop_
_entity.id
_entity.type
_entity.pdbx_description
1 polymer ?
#
loop_
_entity_poly.entity_id
_entity_poly.type
_entity_poly.pdbx_seq_one_letter_code
_entity_poly.pdbx_strand_id
1 'polypeptide(L)'
;MEDKSFKSEFNADYTIQGSESSEPKRPVQKQKQKRVIVDFPEWMLESLDIEANRIGVTRQSIIKLWLAENLAGERKLEEKRRRNI
;
A
#
# COMPACT_ATOMS: atom_id res chain seq x y z
N MET A 1 7.53 -2.91 -38.14
CA MET A 1 8.71 -2.71 -37.26
C MET A 1 8.42 -1.45 -36.46
N GLU A 2 7.51 -1.57 -35.48
CA GLU A 2 7.81 -1.73 -34.05
C GLU A 2 8.17 -0.39 -33.40
N ASP A 3 7.12 0.36 -33.07
CA ASP A 3 7.17 1.57 -32.25
C ASP A 3 7.70 1.24 -30.86
N LYS A 4 8.91 1.72 -30.57
CA LYS A 4 9.51 1.70 -29.25
C LYS A 4 9.72 3.14 -28.81
N SER A 5 8.82 3.67 -28.00
CA SER A 5 9.16 4.42 -26.79
C SER A 5 7.88 4.91 -26.09
N PHE A 6 7.18 3.99 -25.44
CA PHE A 6 6.18 4.34 -24.43
C PHE A 6 6.60 3.72 -23.11
N LYS A 7 7.52 4.38 -22.40
CA LYS A 7 7.76 4.19 -20.96
C LYS A 7 8.78 5.20 -20.45
N SER A 8 8.32 6.40 -20.13
CA SER A 8 9.05 7.31 -19.24
C SER A 8 8.13 8.34 -18.59
N GLU A 9 6.98 7.92 -18.06
CA GLU A 9 6.10 8.82 -17.31
C GLU A 9 5.50 8.11 -16.10
N PHE A 10 6.35 7.72 -15.15
CA PHE A 10 5.87 7.39 -13.81
C PHE A 10 6.91 7.74 -12.73
N ASN A 11 7.49 8.93 -12.86
CA ASN A 11 8.25 9.59 -11.79
C ASN A 11 7.87 11.08 -11.79
N ALA A 12 6.58 11.36 -11.65
CA ALA A 12 6.12 12.69 -11.32
C ALA A 12 5.29 12.54 -10.05
N ASP A 13 5.83 13.04 -8.93
CA ASP A 13 5.05 13.36 -7.74
C ASP A 13 3.98 14.39 -8.16
N TYR A 14 2.85 13.89 -8.66
CA TYR A 14 1.68 14.72 -8.96
C TYR A 14 1.11 15.23 -7.64
N THR A 15 1.54 16.42 -7.25
CA THR A 15 0.81 17.25 -6.31
C THR A 15 -0.47 17.69 -7.00
N ILE A 16 -1.57 16.97 -6.75
CA ILE A 16 -2.91 17.42 -7.15
C ILE A 16 -3.25 18.65 -6.29
N GLN A 17 -3.00 19.85 -6.81
CA GLN A 17 -3.64 21.07 -6.32
C GLN A 17 -5.09 21.05 -6.81
N GLY A 18 -5.96 20.43 -6.00
CA GLY A 18 -7.41 20.51 -6.17
C GLY A 18 -7.92 21.86 -5.67
N SER A 19 -8.38 22.67 -6.63
CA SER A 19 -9.20 23.87 -6.46
C SER A 19 -10.33 23.66 -5.44
N GLU A 20 -10.54 24.64 -4.56
CA GLU A 20 -11.64 24.65 -3.60
C GLU A 20 -13.00 24.56 -4.31
N SER A 21 -13.75 23.49 -4.04
CA SER A 21 -15.19 23.46 -4.23
C SER A 21 -15.82 22.86 -2.97
N SER A 22 -16.81 23.58 -2.45
CA SER A 22 -17.45 23.36 -1.16
C SER A 22 -18.38 22.16 -1.20
N GLU A 23 -17.90 21.01 -0.71
CA GLU A 23 -18.73 19.85 -0.40
C GLU A 23 -18.51 19.36 1.04
N PRO A 24 -19.56 18.80 1.68
CA PRO A 24 -19.61 18.58 3.13
C PRO A 24 -18.48 17.64 3.58
N LYS A 25 -17.56 18.19 4.38
CA LYS A 25 -16.45 17.48 4.99
C LYS A 25 -16.97 16.39 5.93
N ARG A 26 -17.20 15.18 5.42
CA ARG A 26 -17.14 13.98 6.23
C ARG A 26 -15.74 13.97 6.86
N PRO A 27 -15.57 13.92 8.19
CA PRO A 27 -14.26 13.76 8.78
C PRO A 27 -13.86 12.31 8.55
N VAL A 28 -13.42 12.00 7.33
CA VAL A 28 -12.42 10.95 7.16
C VAL A 28 -11.26 11.41 8.03
N GLN A 29 -11.17 10.87 9.25
CA GLN A 29 -9.99 11.04 10.08
C GLN A 29 -8.85 10.47 9.25
N LYS A 30 -8.16 11.36 8.52
CA LYS A 30 -6.98 11.02 7.74
C LYS A 30 -6.00 10.48 8.77
N GLN A 31 -5.86 9.16 8.83
CA GLN A 31 -4.90 8.53 9.72
C GLN A 31 -3.55 9.18 9.44
N LYS A 32 -2.89 9.69 10.49
CA LYS A 32 -1.61 10.35 10.35
C LYS A 32 -0.61 9.35 9.77
N GLN A 33 -0.19 9.56 8.53
CA GLN A 33 0.79 8.70 7.87
C GLN A 33 2.18 9.02 8.43
N LYS A 34 2.91 8.00 8.86
CA LYS A 34 4.31 8.13 9.28
C LYS A 34 5.19 7.35 8.29
N ARG A 35 6.26 7.96 7.81
CA ARG A 35 7.24 7.28 6.94
C ARG A 35 8.16 6.39 7.80
N VAL A 36 8.43 5.20 7.29
CA VAL A 36 9.35 4.23 7.89
C VAL A 36 10.30 3.77 6.79
N ILE A 37 11.59 3.74 7.09
CA ILE A 37 12.63 3.19 6.21
C ILE A 37 12.87 1.74 6.66
N VAL A 38 12.90 0.82 5.70
CA VAL A 38 13.07 -0.61 5.96
C VAL A 38 13.98 -1.18 4.88
N ASP A 39 14.99 -1.93 5.28
CA ASP A 39 15.83 -2.70 4.38
C ASP A 39 15.25 -4.11 4.19
N PHE A 40 15.25 -4.59 2.96
CA PHE A 40 14.76 -5.92 2.61
C PHE A 40 15.88 -6.74 1.96
N PRO A 41 16.02 -8.02 2.30
CA PRO A 41 16.87 -8.93 1.54
C PRO A 41 16.43 -9.02 0.07
N GLU A 42 17.39 -9.24 -0.84
CA GLU A 42 17.14 -9.33 -2.28
C GLU A 42 16.09 -10.39 -2.64
N TRP A 43 16.21 -11.60 -2.09
CA TRP A 43 15.25 -12.69 -2.31
C TRP A 43 13.81 -12.31 -1.93
N MET A 44 13.64 -11.45 -0.93
CA MET A 44 12.32 -11.01 -0.46
C MET A 44 11.72 -10.00 -1.43
N LEU A 45 12.54 -9.08 -1.96
CA LEU A 45 12.10 -8.13 -2.98
C LEU A 45 11.68 -8.84 -4.26
N GLU A 46 12.48 -9.80 -4.75
CA GLU A 46 12.12 -10.60 -5.93
C GLU A 46 10.78 -11.32 -5.75
N SER A 47 10.56 -11.91 -4.58
CA SER A 47 9.30 -12.59 -4.25
C SER A 47 8.12 -11.62 -4.23
N LEU A 48 8.30 -10.43 -3.63
CA LEU A 48 7.28 -9.37 -3.61
C LEU A 48 6.94 -8.88 -5.01
N ASP A 49 7.92 -8.83 -5.91
CA ASP A 49 7.74 -8.34 -7.28
C ASP A 49 6.90 -9.27 -8.11
N ILE A 50 7.19 -10.57 -8.03
CA ILE A 50 6.42 -11.62 -8.71
C ILE A 50 4.96 -11.51 -8.28
N GLU A 51 4.71 -11.36 -6.99
CA GLU A 51 3.35 -11.31 -6.46
C GLU A 51 2.63 -10.00 -6.78
N ALA A 52 3.34 -8.88 -6.67
CA ALA A 52 2.82 -7.57 -7.04
C ALA A 52 2.40 -7.54 -8.52
N ASN A 53 3.24 -8.10 -9.40
CA ASN A 53 2.95 -8.23 -10.82
C ASN A 53 1.77 -9.18 -11.09
N ARG A 54 1.68 -10.30 -10.35
CA ARG A 54 0.56 -11.26 -10.48
C ARG A 54 -0.80 -10.62 -10.20
N ILE A 55 -0.86 -9.72 -9.23
CA ILE A 55 -2.09 -9.03 -8.81
C ILE A 55 -2.27 -7.69 -9.56
N GLY A 56 -1.23 -7.19 -10.23
CA GLY A 56 -1.26 -5.93 -10.96
C GLY A 56 -1.16 -4.70 -10.05
N VAL A 57 -0.44 -4.80 -8.94
CA VAL A 57 -0.24 -3.72 -7.96
C VAL A 57 1.24 -3.38 -7.80
N THR A 58 1.55 -2.28 -7.13
CA THR A 58 2.94 -1.94 -6.81
C THR A 58 3.43 -2.72 -5.60
N ARG A 59 4.76 -2.87 -5.48
CA ARG A 59 5.42 -3.43 -4.29
C ARG A 59 4.92 -2.81 -2.98
N GLN A 60 4.80 -1.48 -2.95
CA GLN A 60 4.32 -0.76 -1.77
C GLN A 60 2.88 -1.13 -1.40
N SER A 61 2.02 -1.38 -2.39
CA SER A 61 0.63 -1.76 -2.16
C SER A 61 0.52 -3.18 -1.60
N ILE A 62 1.28 -4.15 -2.15
CA ILE A 62 1.25 -5.52 -1.63
C ILE A 62 1.81 -5.60 -0.20
N ILE A 63 2.89 -4.85 0.10
CA ILE A 63 3.44 -4.75 1.46
C ILE A 63 2.39 -4.20 2.43
N LYS A 64 1.68 -3.13 2.05
CA LYS A 64 0.61 -2.55 2.90
C LYS A 64 -0.53 -3.53 3.13
N LEU A 65 -0.95 -4.26 2.09
CA LEU A 65 -2.04 -5.22 2.18
C LEU A 65 -1.70 -6.36 3.14
N TRP A 66 -0.56 -7.02 2.94
CA TRP A 66 -0.13 -8.13 3.79
C TRP A 66 0.12 -7.71 5.24
N LEU A 67 0.70 -6.52 5.46
CA LEU A 67 0.86 -6.00 6.82
C LEU A 67 -0.50 -5.78 7.49
N ALA A 68 -1.48 -5.23 6.78
CA ALA A 68 -2.82 -5.03 7.30
C ALA A 68 -3.51 -6.36 7.61
N GLU A 69 -3.37 -7.37 6.75
CA GLU A 69 -3.92 -8.72 6.93
C GLU A 69 -3.31 -9.42 8.14
N ASN A 70 -1.97 -9.38 8.28
CA ASN A 70 -1.28 -10.00 9.41
C ASN A 70 -1.72 -9.35 10.74
N LEU A 71 -1.73 -8.01 10.81
CA LEU A 71 -2.19 -7.28 12.00
C LEU A 71 -3.68 -7.47 12.30
N ALA A 72 -4.52 -7.69 11.29
CA ALA A 72 -5.93 -8.02 11.49
C ALA A 72 -6.10 -9.46 12.01
N GLY A 73 -5.31 -10.40 11.51
CA GLY A 73 -5.28 -11.78 11.96
C GLY A 73 -4.88 -11.90 13.44
N GLU A 74 -3.81 -11.22 13.85
CA GLU A 74 -3.34 -11.19 15.23
C GLU A 74 -4.40 -10.63 16.19
N ARG A 75 -5.05 -9.51 15.83
CA ARG A 75 -6.14 -8.94 16.65
C ARG A 75 -7.30 -9.92 16.83
N LYS A 76 -7.73 -10.59 15.76
CA LYS A 76 -8.81 -11.59 15.82
C LYS A 76 -8.43 -12.78 16.70
N LEU A 77 -7.18 -13.23 16.63
CA LEU A 77 -6.69 -14.33 17.47
C LEU A 77 -6.69 -13.95 18.94
N GLU A 78 -6.22 -12.75 19.26
CA GLU A 78 -6.18 -12.21 20.63
C GLU A 78 -7.59 -12.05 21.21
N GLU A 79 -8.54 -11.54 20.44
CA GLU A 79 -9.95 -11.44 20.85
C GLU A 79 -10.60 -12.81 21.11
N LYS A 80 -10.20 -13.85 20.37
CA LYS A 80 -10.67 -15.22 20.62
C LYS A 80 -10.08 -15.79 21.91
N ARG A 81 -8.77 -15.57 22.14
CA ARG A 81 -8.10 -15.99 23.38
C ARG A 81 -8.73 -15.34 24.60
N ARG A 82 -9.04 -14.04 24.52
CA ARG A 82 -9.70 -13.29 25.61
C ARG A 82 -11.14 -13.70 25.88
N ARG A 83 -11.86 -14.24 24.89
CA ARG A 83 -13.25 -14.71 25.06
C ARG A 83 -13.35 -16.15 25.57
N ASN A 84 -12.27 -16.91 25.52
CA ASN A 84 -12.21 -18.30 25.97
C ASN A 84 -11.61 -18.45 27.39
N ILE A 85 -11.52 -17.34 28.14
CA ILE A 85 -11.17 -17.26 29.56
C ILE A 85 -12.38 -16.64 30.25
#